data_AF-A0A348ZUJ5-F1
#
_entry.id   AF-A0A348ZUJ5-F1
#
_cell.length_a   1.000
_cell.length_b   1.000
_cell.length_c   1.000
_cell.angle_alpha   90.00
_cell.angle_beta   90.00
_cell.angle_gamma   90.00
#
_symmetry.space_group_name_H-M   'P 1'
#
loop_
_entity.id
_entity.type
_entity.pdbx_description
1 polymer ?
#
loop_
_entity_poly.entity_id
_entity_poly.type
_entity_poly.pdbx_seq_one_letter_code
_entity_poly.pdbx_strand_id
1 'polypeptide(L)'
;MDGLKEMALTEKRNGGTGSTALFHREFLNSVRAYGRVHEAGMLMRYKLKSGQLFSDIKLGISMFRKGKLALLPSGIRNKAQVRVIFENVEKRSNSGGKISE
;
A
#
# COMPACT_ATOMS: atom_id res chain seq x y z
N MET A 1 8.29 13.88 1.28
CA MET A 1 7.67 14.98 0.51
C MET A 1 6.37 14.57 -0.19
N ASP A 2 6.18 13.30 -0.57
CA ASP A 2 5.00 12.90 -1.37
C ASP A 2 3.68 12.76 -0.59
N GLY A 3 3.72 12.40 0.70
CA GLY A 3 2.50 12.23 1.51
C GLY A 3 1.67 13.52 1.65
N LEU A 4 2.30 14.69 1.75
CA LEU A 4 1.60 15.98 1.82
C LEU A 4 0.94 16.36 0.49
N LYS A 5 1.55 15.96 -0.65
CA LYS A 5 0.96 16.13 -1.98
C LYS A 5 -0.27 15.24 -2.13
N GLU A 6 -0.19 13.99 -1.66
CA GLU A 6 -1.32 13.07 -1.71
C GLU A 6 -2.49 13.57 -0.85
N MET A 7 -2.23 14.03 0.39
CA MET A 7 -3.26 14.63 1.25
C MET A 7 -3.92 15.83 0.57
N ALA A 8 -3.14 16.73 -0.04
CA ALA A 8 -3.67 17.87 -0.78
C ALA A 8 -4.51 17.47 -2.01
N LEU A 9 -4.14 16.41 -2.71
CA LEU A 9 -4.90 15.85 -3.84
C LEU A 9 -6.17 15.10 -3.40
N THR A 10 -6.21 14.63 -2.16
CA THR A 10 -7.38 13.95 -1.58
C THR A 10 -8.39 14.98 -1.07
N GLU A 11 -7.92 16.09 -0.50
CA GLU A 11 -8.76 17.22 -0.06
C GLU A 11 -9.25 18.10 -1.22
N LYS A 12 -8.44 18.33 -2.26
CA LYS A 12 -8.93 18.89 -3.52
C LYS A 12 -9.56 17.78 -4.34
N ARG A 13 -10.89 17.65 -4.26
CA ARG A 13 -11.71 16.90 -5.23
C ARG A 13 -11.19 17.17 -6.65
N ASN A 14 -10.59 16.14 -7.25
CA ASN A 14 -10.01 16.05 -8.61
C ASN A 14 -8.48 16.19 -8.72
N GLY A 15 -7.83 15.06 -9.02
CA GLY A 15 -6.73 15.04 -9.99
C GLY A 15 -5.34 14.62 -9.50
N GLY A 16 -5.20 13.39 -8.99
CA GLY A 16 -3.90 12.75 -8.76
C GLY A 16 -3.84 11.38 -9.43
N THR A 17 -2.95 11.19 -10.39
CA THR A 17 -2.70 9.98 -11.18
C THR A 17 -3.08 8.68 -10.45
N GLY A 18 -4.16 8.00 -10.89
CA GLY A 18 -4.74 6.84 -10.19
C GLY A 18 -3.74 5.73 -9.83
N SER A 19 -2.64 5.62 -10.56
CA SER A 19 -1.51 4.73 -10.26
C SER A 19 -0.85 4.99 -8.90
N THR A 20 -0.64 6.25 -8.52
CA THR A 20 0.06 6.64 -7.28
C THR A 20 -0.83 6.38 -6.05
N ALA A 21 -2.11 6.77 -6.13
CA ALA A 21 -3.08 6.47 -5.08
C ALA A 21 -3.28 4.96 -4.88
N LEU A 22 -3.29 4.18 -5.97
CA LEU A 22 -3.34 2.71 -5.89
C LEU A 22 -2.09 2.14 -5.22
N PHE A 23 -0.91 2.66 -5.53
CA PHE A 23 0.34 2.26 -4.90
C PHE A 23 0.32 2.53 -3.38
N HIS A 24 -0.05 3.74 -2.96
CA HIS A 24 -0.11 4.11 -1.55
C HIS A 24 -1.15 3.29 -0.79
N ARG A 25 -2.30 3.01 -1.40
CA ARG A 25 -3.30 2.11 -0.82
C ARG A 25 -2.78 0.69 -0.64
N GLU A 26 -2.11 0.13 -1.65
CA GLU A 26 -1.51 -1.22 -1.56
C GLU A 26 -0.37 -1.29 -0.53
N PHE A 27 0.41 -0.21 -0.41
CA PHE A 27 1.44 -0.06 0.60
C PHE A 27 0.85 -0.11 2.01
N LEU A 28 -0.14 0.73 2.30
CA LEU A 28 -0.80 0.77 3.61
C LEU A 28 -1.50 -0.55 3.94
N ASN A 29 -2.12 -1.21 2.95
CA ASN A 29 -2.71 -2.54 3.13
C ASN A 29 -1.66 -3.60 3.49
N SER A 30 -0.49 -3.57 2.86
CA SER A 30 0.61 -4.48 3.20
C SER A 30 1.09 -4.27 4.63
N VAL A 31 1.27 -3.01 5.03
CA VAL A 31 1.69 -2.65 6.40
C VAL A 31 0.62 -3.06 7.41
N ARG A 32 -0.66 -2.87 7.10
CA ARG A 32 -1.78 -3.30 7.95
C ARG A 32 -1.81 -4.82 8.14
N ALA A 33 -1.58 -5.60 7.08
CA ALA A 33 -1.69 -7.05 7.12
C ALA A 33 -0.46 -7.75 7.75
N TYR A 34 0.75 -7.27 7.44
CA TYR A 34 2.00 -7.97 7.81
C TYR A 34 2.87 -7.17 8.79
N GLY A 35 2.50 -5.92 9.09
CA GLY A 35 3.33 -4.96 9.84
C GLY A 35 4.58 -4.48 9.09
N ARG A 36 4.76 -4.92 7.84
CA ARG A 36 5.85 -4.53 6.94
C ARG A 36 5.36 -4.59 5.49
N VAL A 37 6.02 -3.86 4.62
CA VAL A 37 5.82 -3.94 3.17
C VAL A 37 6.36 -5.27 2.64
N HIS A 38 5.50 -6.04 1.99
CA HIS A 38 5.90 -7.19 1.21
C HIS A 38 6.09 -6.75 -0.24
N GLU A 39 7.31 -6.33 -0.58
CA GLU A 39 7.64 -5.64 -1.83
C GLU A 39 7.24 -6.45 -3.07
N ALA A 40 7.55 -7.74 -3.10
CA ALA A 40 7.21 -8.61 -4.23
C ALA A 40 5.69 -8.72 -4.43
N GLY A 41 4.93 -8.95 -3.34
CA GLY A 41 3.46 -9.02 -3.43
C GLY A 41 2.80 -7.68 -3.74
N MET A 42 3.35 -6.58 -3.23
CA MET A 42 2.87 -5.23 -3.51
C MET A 42 3.12 -4.86 -4.98
N LEU A 43 4.31 -5.13 -5.50
CA LEU A 43 4.68 -4.89 -6.90
C LEU A 43 3.86 -5.76 -7.85
N MET A 44 3.63 -7.03 -7.50
CA MET A 44 2.74 -7.93 -8.25
C MET A 44 1.30 -7.38 -8.31
N ARG A 45 0.71 -7.00 -7.17
CA ARG A 45 -0.65 -6.45 -7.10
C ARG A 45 -0.77 -5.11 -7.84
N TYR A 46 0.23 -4.25 -7.74
CA TYR A 46 0.29 -3.00 -8.48
C TYR A 46 0.33 -3.25 -9.99
N LYS A 47 1.19 -4.15 -10.47
CA LYS A 47 1.29 -4.50 -11.90
C LYS A 47 0.02 -5.19 -12.43
N LEU A 48 -0.64 -6.00 -11.61
CA LEU A 48 -1.95 -6.58 -11.92
C LEU A 48 -3.01 -5.48 -12.09
N LYS A 49 -3.10 -4.54 -11.15
CA LYS A 49 -4.09 -3.44 -11.17
C LYS A 49 -3.82 -2.37 -12.23
N SER A 50 -2.56 -2.18 -12.60
CA SER A 50 -2.14 -1.21 -13.65
C SER A 50 -2.09 -1.82 -15.06
N GLY A 51 -2.32 -3.13 -15.21
CA GLY A 51 -2.29 -3.82 -16.51
C GLY A 51 -0.89 -4.09 -17.07
N GLN A 52 0.17 -3.76 -16.34
CA GLN A 52 1.57 -3.89 -16.77
C GLN A 52 2.24 -5.18 -16.23
N LEU A 53 1.49 -6.26 -16.06
CA LEU A 53 2.08 -7.51 -15.58
C LEU A 53 3.02 -8.11 -16.62
N PHE A 54 2.61 -8.10 -17.89
CA PHE A 54 3.32 -8.78 -18.97
C PHE A 54 4.62 -8.11 -19.41
N SER A 55 4.81 -6.82 -19.12
CA SER A 55 6.02 -6.07 -19.51
C SER A 55 7.29 -6.63 -18.87
N ASP A 56 7.18 -7.19 -17.66
CA ASP A 56 8.34 -7.61 -16.86
C ASP A 56 8.35 -9.10 -16.51
N ILE A 57 7.48 -9.91 -17.12
CA ILE A 57 7.38 -11.36 -16.83
C ILE A 57 8.72 -12.07 -17.05
N LYS A 58 9.46 -11.76 -18.12
CA LYS A 58 10.76 -12.39 -18.39
C LYS A 58 11.77 -12.11 -17.27
N LEU A 59 11.82 -10.87 -16.78
CA LEU A 59 12.68 -10.48 -15.67
C LEU A 59 12.22 -11.14 -14.36
N GLY A 60 10.91 -11.16 -14.10
CA GLY A 60 10.31 -11.82 -12.94
C GLY A 60 10.64 -13.31 -12.87
N ILE A 61 10.51 -14.04 -13.98
CA ILE A 61 10.89 -15.46 -14.09
C ILE A 61 12.39 -15.64 -13.81
N SER A 62 13.24 -14.75 -14.34
CA SER A 62 14.69 -14.84 -14.12
C SER A 62 15.08 -14.61 -12.65
N MET A 63 14.39 -13.72 -11.94
CA MET A 63 14.59 -13.46 -10.51
C MET A 63 14.03 -14.59 -9.65
N PHE A 64 12.87 -15.16 -10.04
CA PHE A 64 12.27 -16.33 -9.41
C PHE A 64 13.22 -17.53 -9.48
N ARG A 65 13.75 -17.83 -10.68
CA ARG A 65 14.70 -18.94 -10.89
C ARG A 65 16.00 -18.76 -10.12
N LYS A 66 16.39 -17.52 -9.81
CA LYS A 66 17.57 -17.19 -8.99
C LYS A 66 17.27 -17.14 -7.49
N GLY A 67 16.03 -17.43 -7.05
CA GLY A 67 15.62 -17.33 -5.65
C GLY A 67 15.63 -15.90 -5.09
N LYS A 68 15.69 -14.89 -5.96
CA LYS A 68 15.81 -13.46 -5.57
C LYS A 68 14.46 -12.79 -5.33
N LEU A 69 13.35 -13.50 -5.54
CA LEU A 69 12.02 -13.04 -5.19
C LEU A 69 11.61 -13.62 -3.85
N ALA A 70 11.60 -12.78 -2.82
CA ALA A 70 10.93 -13.09 -1.56
C ALA A 70 9.42 -13.03 -1.81
N LEU A 71 8.82 -14.13 -2.28
CA LEU A 71 7.40 -14.24 -2.61
C LEU A 71 6.51 -14.40 -1.37
N LEU A 72 7.10 -14.85 -0.27
CA LEU A 72 6.38 -15.05 0.98
C LEU A 72 6.55 -13.82 1.88
N PRO A 73 5.45 -13.25 2.38
CA PRO A 73 5.51 -12.12 3.28
C PRO A 73 6.14 -12.53 4.61
N SER A 74 7.31 -11.97 4.93
CA SER A 74 7.87 -12.03 6.28
C SER A 74 7.16 -10.98 7.15
N GLY A 75 6.29 -11.43 8.04
CA GLY A 75 5.63 -10.54 9.01
C GLY A 75 6.56 -10.14 10.17
N ILE A 76 6.25 -9.01 10.81
CA ILE A 76 6.90 -8.66 12.08
C ILE A 76 6.24 -9.38 13.25
N ARG A 77 7.02 -9.65 14.32
CA ARG A 77 6.49 -10.27 15.56
C ARG A 77 5.38 -9.42 16.21
N ASN A 78 5.44 -8.10 16.05
CA ASN A 78 4.57 -7.15 16.74
C ASN A 78 3.46 -6.54 15.85
N LYS A 79 2.85 -7.36 14.98
CA LYS A 79 1.78 -6.92 14.08
C LYS A 79 0.51 -6.43 14.80
N ALA A 80 0.29 -6.85 16.04
CA ALA A 80 -0.83 -6.40 16.85
C ALA A 80 -0.77 -4.90 17.16
N GLN A 81 0.41 -4.37 17.49
CA GLN A 81 0.57 -2.92 17.74
C GLN A 81 0.34 -2.10 16.48
N VAL A 82 0.80 -2.59 15.32
CA VAL A 82 0.54 -1.93 14.03
C VAL A 82 -0.97 -1.86 13.76
N ARG A 83 -1.71 -2.94 14.02
CA ARG A 83 -3.17 -2.94 13.89
C ARG A 83 -3.85 -1.91 14.79
N VAL A 84 -3.41 -1.79 16.05
CA VAL A 84 -3.94 -0.77 16.99
C VAL A 84 -3.72 0.65 16.46
N ILE A 85 -2.57 0.93 15.83
CA ILE A 85 -2.32 2.25 15.21
C ILE A 85 -3.36 2.53 14.12
N PHE A 86 -3.61 1.57 13.22
CA PHE A 86 -4.63 1.73 12.17
C PHE A 86 -6.03 1.92 12.74
N GLU A 87 -6.42 1.14 13.75
CA GLU A 87 -7.73 1.26 14.42
C GLU A 87 -7.89 2.63 15.09
N ASN A 88 -6.84 3.17 15.71
CA ASN A 88 -6.87 4.50 16.32
C ASN A 88 -7.01 5.62 15.28
N VAL A 89 -6.35 5.49 14.13
CA VAL A 89 -6.50 6.44 13.02
C VAL A 89 -7.92 6.40 12.45
N GLU A 90 -8.49 5.22 12.25
CA GLU A 90 -9.88 5.06 11.79
C GLU A 90 -10.87 5.67 12.79
N LYS A 91 -10.71 5.41 14.10
CA LYS A 91 -11.53 6.02 15.15
C LYS A 91 -11.47 7.55 15.14
N ARG A 92 -10.27 8.14 15.00
CA ARG A 92 -10.08 9.59 14.91
C ARG A 92 -10.72 10.18 13.66
N SER A 93 -10.54 9.53 12.50
CA SER A 93 -11.18 9.94 11.25
C SER A 93 -12.71 9.92 11.35
N ASN A 94 -13.28 8.93 12.04
CA ASN A 94 -14.74 8.80 12.19
C ASN A 94 -15.32 9.76 13.24
N SER A 95 -14.51 10.20 14.19
CA SER A 95 -14.90 11.15 15.26
C SER A 95 -14.79 12.61 14.82
N GLY A 96 -14.01 12.90 13.77
CA GLY A 96 -13.90 14.23 13.15
C GLY A 96 -15.12 14.65 12.30
N GLY A 97 -16.10 13.75 12.09
CA GLY A 97 -17.36 14.05 11.37
C GLY A 97 -18.48 14.62 12.24
N LYS A 98 -18.25 14.84 13.55
CA LYS A 98 -19.15 15.59 14.44
C LYS A 98 -18.45 16.88 14.91
N ILE A 99 -18.18 17.78 13.98
CA ILE A 99 -18.01 19.20 14.30
C ILE A 99 -19.14 19.92 13.57
N SER A 100 -20.21 20.12 14.33
CA SER A 100 -21.07 21.30 14.36
C SER A 100 -21.32 22.05 13.04
N GLU A 101 -22.54 21.91 12.53
CA GLU A 101 -23.40 23.06 12.23
C GLU A 101 -24.57 23.06 13.22
#